data_AF-A0A2S8IH78-F1
#
_entry.id   AF-A0A2S8IH78-F1
#
_cell.length_a   1.000
_cell.length_b   1.000
_cell.length_c   1.000
_cell.angle_alpha   90.00
_cell.angle_beta   90.00
_cell.angle_gamma   90.00
#
_symmetry.space_group_name_H-M   'P 1'
#
loop_
_entity.id
_entity.type
_entity.pdbx_description
1 polymer ?
#
loop_
_entity_poly.entity_id
_entity_poly.type
_entity_poly.pdbx_seq_one_letter_code
_entity_poly.pdbx_strand_id
1 'polypeptide(L)' 'MQFASRPVLLICDEPTNHRSVSLVDDLTAALSDTPAAVLVATHDRQMLTDLAHWPRLCLNVDPAR' A
#
# COMPACT_ATOMS: atom_id res chain seq x y z
N MET A 1 4.65 -20.77 9.44
CA MET A 1 5.20 -19.63 8.68
C MET A 1 5.51 -18.55 9.68
N GLN A 2 6.80 -18.32 9.92
CA GLN A 2 7.27 -17.38 10.93
C GLN A 2 7.39 -16.04 10.23
N PHE A 3 6.43 -15.14 10.44
CA PHE A 3 6.61 -13.75 10.07
C PHE A 3 7.84 -13.24 10.81
N ALA A 4 8.77 -12.61 10.09
CA ALA A 4 9.93 -11.99 10.70
C ALA A 4 9.43 -11.12 11.88
N SER A 5 10.02 -11.30 13.05
CA SER A 5 9.47 -10.89 14.34
C SER A 5 9.04 -9.43 14.42
N ARG A 6 9.56 -8.59 13.52
CA ARG A 6 9.11 -7.24 13.15
C ARG A 6 9.54 -6.98 11.70
N PRO A 7 8.63 -6.82 10.72
CA PRO A 7 9.03 -6.39 9.38
C PRO A 7 9.59 -4.96 9.44
N VAL A 8 10.70 -4.72 8.74
CA VAL A 8 11.25 -3.37 8.56
C VAL A 8 10.67 -2.67 7.33
N LEU A 9 10.13 -3.45 6.38
CA LEU A 9 9.53 -2.99 5.15
C LEU A 9 8.33 -3.89 4.78
N LEU A 10 7.20 -3.26 4.48
CA LEU A 10 6.00 -3.88 3.91
C LEU A 10 5.85 -3.41 2.47
N ILE A 11 5.67 -4.35 1.55
CA ILE A 11 5.40 -4.08 0.14
C ILE A 11 4.02 -4.66 -0.18
N CYS A 12 3.10 -3.78 -0.58
CA CYS A 12 1.73 -4.12 -0.94
C CYS A 12 1.54 -3.84 -2.43
N ASP A 13 1.32 -4.89 -3.23
CA ASP A 13 0.97 -4.76 -4.65
C ASP A 13 -0.51 -5.08 -4.83
N GLU A 14 -1.26 -4.09 -5.29
CA GLU A 14 -2.71 -4.13 -5.47
C GLU A 14 -3.48 -4.70 -4.26
N PRO A 15 -3.32 -4.11 -3.06
CA PRO A 15 -3.84 -4.70 -1.82
C PRO A 15 -5.37 -4.68 -1.71
N THR A 16 -6.05 -3.94 -2.57
CA THR A 16 -7.51 -3.89 -2.68
C THR A 16 -8.08 -4.95 -3.63
N ASN A 17 -7.22 -5.72 -4.32
CA ASN A 17 -7.67 -6.73 -5.28
C ASN A 17 -8.16 -8.00 -4.57
N HIS A 18 -9.29 -8.55 -5.03
CA HIS A 18 -9.98 -9.76 -4.52
C HIS A 18 -10.66 -9.75 -3.12
N ARG A 19 -10.76 -8.64 -2.37
CA ARG A 19 -11.64 -8.58 -1.17
C ARG A 19 -12.33 -7.22 -0.98
N SER A 20 -13.58 -7.30 -0.51
CA SER A 20 -14.59 -6.25 -0.36
C SER A 20 -14.06 -4.87 0.04
N VAL A 21 -14.55 -3.83 -0.65
CA VAL A 21 -14.35 -2.38 -0.40
C VAL A 21 -14.39 -1.97 1.09
N SER A 22 -15.07 -2.74 1.93
CA SER A 22 -15.12 -2.57 3.38
C SER A 22 -13.81 -2.84 4.14
N LEU A 23 -12.73 -3.33 3.49
CA LEU A 23 -11.43 -3.59 4.12
C LEU A 23 -10.37 -2.51 3.85
N VAL A 24 -10.67 -1.50 3.02
CA VAL A 24 -9.67 -0.48 2.63
C VAL A 24 -9.35 0.45 3.80
N ASP A 25 -10.36 0.87 4.56
CA ASP A 25 -10.20 1.75 5.72
C ASP A 25 -9.38 1.07 6.83
N ASP A 26 -9.76 -0.17 7.18
CA ASP A 26 -9.07 -0.98 8.19
C ASP A 26 -7.62 -1.27 7.79
N LEU A 27 -7.39 -1.59 6.51
CA LEU A 27 -6.05 -1.78 5.96
C LEU A 27 -5.23 -0.49 6.04
N THR A 28 -5.81 0.64 5.63
CA THR A 28 -5.12 1.94 5.64
C THR A 28 -4.75 2.35 7.06
N ALA A 29 -5.63 2.11 8.04
CA ALA A 29 -5.35 2.32 9.45
C ALA A 29 -4.21 1.43 9.95
N ALA A 30 -4.24 0.14 9.64
CA ALA A 30 -3.18 -0.80 10.02
C ALA A 30 -1.82 -0.46 9.38
N LEU A 31 -1.82 -0.02 8.11
CA LEU A 31 -0.62 0.44 7.41
C LEU A 31 -0.08 1.77 7.98
N SER A 32 -0.93 2.59 8.61
CA SER A 32 -0.51 3.85 9.23
C SER A 32 0.08 3.64 10.63
N ASP A 33 -0.36 2.61 11.36
CA ASP A 33 0.11 2.30 12.73
C ASP A 33 1.33 1.36 12.76
N THR A 34 1.69 0.77 11.60
CA THR A 34 2.84 -0.15 11.53
C THR A 34 4.16 0.58 11.76
N PRO A 35 5.08 0.02 12.56
CA PRO A 35 6.42 0.57 12.73
C PRO A 35 7.35 0.31 11.52
N ALA A 36 6.87 -0.43 10.51
CA ALA A 36 7.63 -0.74 9.30
C ALA A 36 7.55 0.42 8.29
N ALA A 37 8.57 0.56 7.44
CA ALA A 37 8.40 1.32 6.20
C ALA A 37 7.35 0.63 5.33
N VAL A 38 6.50 1.39 4.63
CA VAL A 38 5.43 0.83 3.79
C VAL A 38 5.56 1.37 2.37
N LEU A 39 5.51 0.45 1.40
CA LEU A 39 5.39 0.74 -0.02
C LEU A 39 4.08 0.16 -0.52
N VAL A 40 3.24 0.99 -1.13
CA VAL A 40 1.96 0.58 -1.71
C VAL A 40 1.96 0.89 -3.20
N ALA A 41 1.65 -0.11 -4.02
CA ALA A 41 1.23 0.04 -5.41
C ALA A 41 -0.27 -0.27 -5.48
N THR A 42 -1.06 0.68 -5.97
CA THR A 42 -2.52 0.54 -6.08
C THR A 42 -3.05 1.44 -7.19
N HIS A 43 -4.10 0.98 -7.88
CA HIS A 43 -4.92 1.82 -8.76
C HIS A 43 -6.21 2.32 -8.08
N ASP A 44 -6.44 1.97 -6.81
CA ASP A 44 -7.65 2.34 -6.08
C ASP A 44 -7.67 3.83 -5.70
N ARG A 45 -8.73 4.54 -6.12
CA ARG A 45 -8.85 5.99 -5.92
C ARG A 45 -9.06 6.40 -4.46
N GLN A 46 -9.76 5.58 -3.68
CA GLN A 46 -10.03 5.86 -2.27
C GLN A 46 -8.73 5.73 -1.48
N MET A 47 -8.00 4.62 -1.64
CA MET A 47 -6.71 4.41 -0.99
C MET A 47 -5.68 5.48 -1.39
N LEU A 48 -5.67 5.92 -2.65
CA LEU A 48 -4.82 7.04 -3.10
C LEU A 48 -5.21 8.39 -2.47
N THR A 49 -6.46 8.55 -2.06
CA THR A 49 -6.96 9.74 -1.37
C THR A 49 -6.59 9.67 0.12
N ASP A 50 -6.81 8.53 0.77
CA ASP A 50 -6.52 8.35 2.20
C ASP A 50 -5.02 8.44 2.49
N LEU A 51 -4.19 7.90 1.58
CA LEU A 51 -2.73 7.97 1.65
C LEU A 51 -2.15 9.21 0.95
N ALA A 52 -2.95 10.24 0.63
CA ALA A 52 -2.47 11.42 -0.09
C ALA A 52 -1.38 12.21 0.65
N HIS A 53 -1.26 12.00 1.97
CA HIS A 53 -0.22 12.59 2.81
C HIS A 53 1.13 11.87 2.70
N TRP A 54 1.20 10.72 2.00
CA TRP A 54 2.43 9.97 1.78
C TRP A 54 3.17 10.47 0.52
N PRO A 55 4.51 10.33 0.46
CA PRO A 55 5.26 10.55 -0.77
C PRO A 55 4.77 9.62 -1.90
N ARG A 56 4.52 10.18 -3.09
CA ARG A 56 4.05 9.43 -4.26
C ARG A 56 5.16 9.31 -5.29
N LEU A 57 5.40 8.10 -5.76
CA LEU A 57 6.30 7.81 -6.88
C LEU A 57 5.46 7.45 -8.11
N CYS A 58 5.40 8.36 -9.08
CA CYS A 58 4.79 8.07 -10.38
C CYS A 58 5.81 7.34 -11.25
N LEU A 59 5.60 6.05 -11.48
CA LEU A 59 6.42 5.27 -12.41
C LEU A 59 6.00 5.61 -13.84
N ASN A 60 6.75 6.51 -14.48
CA ASN A 60 6.58 6.73 -15.92
C ASN A 60 7.30 5.60 -16.64
N VAL A 61 6.55 4.62 -17.13
CA VAL A 61 7.10 3.58 -17.99
C VAL A 61 7.25 4.21 -19.37
N ASP A 62 8.47 4.55 -19.75
CA ASP A 62 8.75 4.96 -21.12
C ASP A 62 8.49 3.74 -22.02
N PRO A 63 7.48 3.75 -22.91
CA PRO A 63 7.17 2.60 -23.75
C PRO A 63 8.28 2.28 -24.77
N ALA A 64 9.31 3.13 -24.89
CA ALA A 64 10.45 2.95 -25.79
C ALA A 64 11.71 2.36 -25.14
N ARG A 65 11.67 1.96 -23.86
CA ARG A 65 12.79 1.31 -23.14
C ARG A 65 12.35 0.00 -22.47
#